data_AF-A0A7C1BUZ6-F1
#
_entry.id   AF-A0A7C1BUZ6-F1
#
_cell.length_a   1.000
_cell.length_b   1.000
_cell.length_c   1.000
_cell.angle_alpha   90.00
_cell.angle_beta   90.00
_cell.angle_gamma   90.00
#
_symmetry.space_group_name_H-M   'P 1'
#
loop_
_entity.id
_entity.type
_entity.pdbx_description
1 polymer ?
#
loop_
_entity_poly.entity_id
_entity_poly.type
_entity_poly.pdbx_seq_one_letter_code
_entity_poly.pdbx_strand_id
1 'polypeptide(L)'
;MFPVAMIITISIAIAITLLCVASYFDLKTGEIPDEISLGLLGLSIFFSLLFSLLNWNFNIVLWSVAYGIFFFLFGYLSFYFGELGGGDVKLLAGIGSALGFLERLNLFNTMLPVAIDFLINLGLVTIPYSICYALFLTIRKPMVIERFFDEIKRLENLFMIFLSGAISIFLAAIGFPIFLFFFPFLVILTIFFKTLETHALEKEVSIEQLREGDLLAEDVIIDNKTIIAMKDARLGLEIEQIEMLKKLKQEGKLEKIKIKEGMKFAPALGLAFILTVYFDETLITSLLKIIFPSISL
;
A
#
# COMPACT_ATOMS: atom_id res chain seq x y z
N MET A 1 25.26 -28.15 7.40
CA MET A 1 24.77 -26.92 8.05
C MET A 1 25.05 -25.67 7.21
N PHE A 2 26.29 -25.43 6.77
CA PHE A 2 26.66 -24.31 5.87
C PHE A 2 25.83 -24.11 4.57
N PRO A 3 25.47 -25.15 3.80
CA PRO A 3 24.76 -24.94 2.54
C PRO A 3 23.32 -24.42 2.73
N VAL A 4 22.62 -24.81 3.80
CA VAL A 4 21.23 -24.41 4.03
C VAL A 4 21.15 -22.94 4.44
N ALA A 5 22.01 -22.49 5.36
CA ALA A 5 22.07 -21.09 5.77
C ALA A 5 22.38 -20.16 4.58
N MET A 6 23.31 -20.58 3.71
CA MET A 6 23.63 -19.82 2.50
C MET A 6 22.42 -19.71 1.56
N ILE A 7 21.66 -20.79 1.35
CA ILE A 7 20.45 -20.76 0.50
C ILE A 7 19.38 -19.84 1.12
N ILE A 8 19.25 -19.81 2.45
CA ILE A 8 18.32 -18.89 3.15
C ILE A 8 18.70 -17.45 2.84
N THR A 9 19.97 -17.07 3.05
CA THR A 9 20.45 -15.73 2.76
C THR A 9 20.25 -15.36 1.30
N ILE A 10 20.49 -16.28 0.36
CA ILE A 10 20.24 -16.07 -1.07
C ILE A 10 18.76 -15.81 -1.34
N SER A 11 17.86 -16.61 -0.75
CA SER A 11 16.41 -16.43 -0.94
C SER A 11 15.91 -15.08 -0.45
N ILE A 12 16.38 -14.63 0.72
CA ILE A 12 16.09 -13.31 1.28
C ILE A 12 16.65 -12.20 0.40
N ALA A 13 17.91 -12.32 -0.04
CA ALA A 13 18.55 -11.33 -0.90
C ALA A 13 17.81 -11.18 -2.24
N ILE A 14 17.34 -12.28 -2.83
CA ILE A 14 16.53 -12.27 -4.05
C ILE A 14 15.19 -11.58 -3.80
N ALA A 15 14.49 -11.92 -2.70
CA ALA A 15 13.23 -11.28 -2.36
C ALA A 15 13.37 -9.76 -2.18
N ILE A 16 14.39 -9.32 -1.42
CA ILE A 16 14.70 -7.89 -1.24
C ILE A 16 15.03 -7.23 -2.58
N THR A 17 15.82 -7.89 -3.43
CA THR A 17 16.16 -7.36 -4.75
C THR A 17 14.90 -7.15 -5.59
N LEU A 18 14.00 -8.13 -5.66
CA LEU A 18 12.73 -8.01 -6.39
C LEU A 18 11.84 -6.91 -5.81
N LEU A 19 11.79 -6.77 -4.48
CA LEU A 19 11.05 -5.69 -3.82
C LEU A 19 11.65 -4.31 -4.12
N CYS A 20 12.97 -4.17 -4.16
CA CYS A 20 13.63 -2.94 -4.59
C CYS A 20 13.37 -2.63 -6.06
N VAL A 21 13.38 -3.64 -6.94
CA VAL A 21 13.06 -3.46 -8.36
C VAL A 21 11.58 -3.08 -8.53
N ALA A 22 10.66 -3.73 -7.81
CA ALA A 22 9.25 -3.36 -7.79
C ALA A 22 9.06 -1.91 -7.31
N SER A 23 9.73 -1.53 -6.23
CA SER A 23 9.74 -0.16 -5.69
C SER A 23 10.23 0.85 -6.73
N TYR A 24 11.25 0.51 -7.52
CA TYR A 24 11.74 1.37 -8.59
C TYR A 24 10.70 1.56 -9.71
N PHE A 25 10.07 0.48 -10.17
CA PHE A 25 9.03 0.57 -11.21
C PHE A 25 7.80 1.31 -10.72
N ASP A 26 7.36 1.06 -9.48
CA ASP A 26 6.27 1.79 -8.85
C ASP A 26 6.58 3.29 -8.76
N LEU A 27 7.74 3.66 -8.18
CA LEU A 27 8.22 5.05 -8.12
C LEU A 27 8.36 5.74 -9.49
N LYS A 28 8.75 5.01 -10.53
CA LYS A 28 8.97 5.58 -11.86
C LYS A 28 7.70 5.65 -12.72
N THR A 29 6.88 4.59 -12.69
CA THR A 29 5.78 4.37 -13.64
C THR A 29 4.41 4.29 -12.98
N GLY A 30 4.34 4.05 -11.66
CA GLY A 30 3.09 3.81 -10.94
C GLY A 30 2.54 2.40 -11.12
N GLU A 31 3.29 1.53 -11.81
CA GLU A 31 2.91 0.15 -12.09
C GLU A 31 4.06 -0.79 -11.75
N ILE A 32 3.70 -2.02 -11.41
CA ILE A 32 4.65 -3.07 -11.02
C ILE A 32 4.54 -4.18 -12.07
N PRO A 33 5.60 -4.42 -12.87
CA PRO A 33 5.60 -5.48 -13.86
C PRO A 33 5.25 -6.84 -13.25
N ASP A 34 4.43 -7.59 -13.96
CA ASP A 34 3.96 -8.91 -13.53
C ASP A 34 5.11 -9.91 -13.38
N GLU A 35 6.17 -9.76 -14.18
CA GLU A 35 7.38 -10.57 -14.07
C GLU A 35 8.07 -10.40 -12.71
N ILE A 36 7.93 -9.23 -12.08
CA ILE A 36 8.52 -8.97 -10.77
C ILE A 36 7.58 -9.44 -9.66
N SER A 37 6.30 -9.07 -9.73
CA SER A 37 5.33 -9.39 -8.67
C SER A 37 5.01 -10.88 -8.61
N LEU A 38 4.72 -11.51 -9.75
CA LEU A 38 4.55 -12.97 -9.85
C LEU A 38 5.89 -13.70 -9.77
N GLY A 39 6.98 -13.07 -10.21
CA GLY A 39 8.33 -13.61 -10.03
C GLY A 39 8.68 -13.82 -8.56
N LEU A 40 8.37 -12.85 -7.69
CA LEU A 40 8.54 -12.99 -6.24
C LEU A 40 7.72 -14.16 -5.70
N LEU A 41 6.45 -14.27 -6.05
CA LEU A 41 5.59 -15.38 -5.61
C LEU A 41 6.12 -16.74 -6.10
N GLY A 42 6.45 -16.85 -7.38
CA GLY A 42 6.99 -18.08 -7.96
C GLY A 42 8.30 -18.50 -7.33
N LEU A 43 9.22 -17.57 -7.09
CA LEU A 43 10.50 -17.83 -6.43
C LEU A 43 10.32 -18.22 -4.96
N SER A 44 9.40 -17.57 -4.23
CA SER A 44 9.08 -17.95 -2.84
C SER A 44 8.56 -19.38 -2.73
N ILE A 45 7.66 -19.79 -3.64
CA ILE A 45 7.16 -21.18 -3.71
C ILE A 45 8.28 -22.13 -4.13
N PHE A 46 9.12 -21.76 -5.09
CA PHE A 46 10.26 -22.56 -5.50
C PHE A 46 11.24 -22.82 -4.34
N PHE A 47 11.60 -21.78 -3.59
CA PHE A 47 12.46 -21.92 -2.42
C PHE A 47 11.79 -22.73 -1.31
N SER A 48 10.48 -22.58 -1.09
CA SER A 48 9.78 -23.39 -0.08
C SER A 48 9.78 -24.88 -0.44
N LEU A 49 9.63 -25.24 -1.72
CA LEU A 49 9.78 -26.61 -2.21
C LEU A 49 11.20 -27.13 -2.02
N LEU A 50 12.21 -26.34 -2.38
CA LEU A 50 13.61 -26.68 -2.20
C LEU A 50 13.92 -26.98 -0.71
N PHE A 51 13.51 -26.09 0.20
CA PHE A 51 13.72 -26.28 1.64
C PHE A 51 12.92 -27.44 2.22
N SER A 52 11.70 -27.69 1.72
CA SER A 52 10.89 -28.85 2.09
C SER A 52 11.61 -30.16 1.78
N LEU A 53 12.21 -30.28 0.59
CA LEU A 53 12.99 -31.45 0.18
C LEU A 53 14.26 -31.61 1.03
N LEU A 54 14.98 -30.50 1.31
CA LEU A 54 16.21 -30.54 2.11
C LEU A 54 15.96 -30.94 3.57
N ASN A 55 14.83 -30.53 4.15
CA ASN A 55 14.48 -30.77 5.56
C ASN A 55 13.51 -31.96 5.75
N TRP A 56 13.09 -32.63 4.66
CA TRP A 56 12.06 -33.66 4.67
C TRP A 56 10.78 -33.24 5.43
N ASN A 57 10.36 -31.98 5.25
CA ASN A 57 9.26 -31.40 5.99
C ASN A 57 8.29 -30.63 5.07
N PHE A 58 7.20 -31.30 4.71
CA PHE A 58 6.17 -30.75 3.85
C PHE A 58 5.44 -29.53 4.44
N ASN A 59 5.49 -29.33 5.76
CA ASN A 59 4.89 -28.15 6.39
C ASN A 59 5.48 -26.84 5.86
N ILE A 60 6.73 -26.82 5.40
CA ILE A 60 7.37 -25.61 4.84
C ILE A 60 6.58 -25.07 3.64
N VAL A 61 6.16 -25.96 2.73
CA VAL A 61 5.37 -25.58 1.55
C VAL A 61 3.96 -25.19 1.96
N LEU A 62 3.35 -25.94 2.88
CA LEU A 62 2.00 -25.64 3.36
C LEU A 62 1.90 -24.24 3.97
N TRP A 63 2.84 -23.85 4.83
CA TRP A 63 2.86 -22.51 5.42
C TRP A 63 3.17 -21.42 4.39
N SER A 64 4.06 -21.69 3.44
CA SER A 64 4.32 -20.78 2.32
C SER A 64 3.05 -20.50 1.49
N VAL A 65 2.32 -21.54 1.11
CA VAL A 65 1.06 -21.39 0.36
C VAL A 65 -0.01 -20.74 1.21
N ALA A 66 -0.16 -21.16 2.48
CA ALA A 66 -1.17 -20.60 3.39
C ALA A 66 -0.98 -19.09 3.59
N TYR A 67 0.26 -18.62 3.82
CA TYR A 67 0.54 -17.20 3.97
C TYR A 67 0.42 -16.45 2.66
N GLY A 68 0.84 -17.04 1.54
CA GLY A 68 0.61 -16.48 0.21
C GLY A 68 -0.88 -16.22 -0.06
N ILE A 69 -1.74 -17.18 0.26
CA ILE A 69 -3.20 -17.03 0.14
C ILE A 69 -3.74 -15.98 1.12
N PHE A 70 -3.30 -16.00 2.38
CA PHE A 70 -3.73 -15.02 3.38
C PHE A 70 -3.43 -13.58 2.94
N PHE A 71 -2.21 -13.31 2.49
CA PHE A 71 -1.80 -11.99 2.02
C PHE A 71 -2.40 -11.62 0.66
N PHE A 72 -2.65 -12.59 -0.22
CA PHE A 72 -3.42 -12.36 -1.44
C PHE A 72 -4.84 -11.91 -1.11
N LEU A 73 -5.53 -12.59 -0.18
CA LEU A 73 -6.88 -12.22 0.23
C LEU A 73 -6.91 -10.84 0.91
N PHE A 74 -5.94 -10.57 1.79
CA PHE A 74 -5.77 -9.25 2.40
C PHE A 74 -5.59 -8.16 1.34
N GLY A 75 -4.64 -8.36 0.42
CA GLY A 75 -4.39 -7.42 -0.68
C GLY A 75 -5.61 -7.27 -1.60
N TYR A 76 -6.30 -8.35 -1.94
CA TYR A 76 -7.48 -8.33 -2.78
C TYR A 76 -8.64 -7.55 -2.13
N LEU A 77 -8.82 -7.67 -0.81
CA LEU A 77 -9.79 -6.86 -0.08
C LEU A 77 -9.44 -5.37 -0.15
N SER A 78 -8.17 -5.01 0.07
CA SER A 78 -7.71 -3.62 -0.07
C SER A 78 -7.83 -3.09 -1.51
N PHE A 79 -7.57 -3.93 -2.52
CA PHE A 79 -7.81 -3.61 -3.93
C PHE A 79 -9.30 -3.38 -4.21
N TYR A 80 -10.18 -4.21 -3.66
CA TYR A 80 -11.63 -4.05 -3.78
C TYR A 80 -12.13 -2.73 -3.16
N PHE A 81 -11.49 -2.27 -2.07
CA PHE A 81 -11.78 -0.96 -1.50
C PHE A 81 -11.20 0.21 -2.30
N GLY A 82 -10.23 -0.04 -3.20
CA GLY A 82 -9.55 0.94 -4.03
C GLY A 82 -8.31 1.55 -3.37
N GLU A 83 -7.73 0.88 -2.37
CA GLU A 83 -6.59 1.39 -1.60
C GLU A 83 -5.23 0.96 -2.18
N LEU A 84 -5.17 -0.26 -2.75
CA LEU A 84 -3.95 -0.85 -3.32
C LEU A 84 -4.15 -1.14 -4.80
N GLY A 85 -3.08 -1.12 -5.58
CA GLY A 85 -3.09 -1.55 -6.98
C GLY A 85 -3.00 -3.06 -7.11
N GLY A 86 -3.41 -3.61 -8.27
CA GLY A 86 -3.31 -5.06 -8.53
C GLY A 86 -1.89 -5.62 -8.43
N GLY A 87 -0.88 -4.81 -8.75
CA GLY A 87 0.53 -5.15 -8.57
C GLY A 87 0.92 -5.36 -7.09
N ASP A 88 0.40 -4.54 -6.19
CA ASP A 88 0.64 -4.64 -4.74
C ASP A 88 0.05 -5.93 -4.18
N VAL A 89 -1.12 -6.35 -4.67
CA VAL A 89 -1.78 -7.61 -4.27
C VAL A 89 -0.90 -8.82 -4.60
N LYS A 90 -0.36 -8.86 -5.83
CA LYS A 90 0.55 -9.94 -6.28
C LYS A 90 1.85 -9.94 -5.47
N LEU A 91 2.41 -8.76 -5.19
CA LEU A 91 3.58 -8.63 -4.31
C LEU A 91 3.31 -9.10 -2.90
N LEU A 92 2.19 -8.72 -2.29
CA LEU A 92 1.79 -9.17 -0.96
C LEU A 92 1.68 -10.69 -0.89
N ALA A 93 1.10 -11.33 -1.92
CA ALA A 93 1.08 -12.78 -2.01
C ALA A 93 2.50 -13.38 -2.03
N GLY A 94 3.42 -12.78 -2.79
CA GLY A 94 4.81 -13.22 -2.87
C GLY A 94 5.60 -13.01 -1.56
N ILE A 95 5.38 -11.89 -0.87
CA ILE A 95 5.91 -11.59 0.46
C ILE A 95 5.37 -12.61 1.47
N GLY A 96 4.06 -12.84 1.48
CA GLY A 96 3.42 -13.81 2.36
C GLY A 96 4.01 -15.21 2.17
N SER A 97 4.15 -15.64 0.92
CA SER A 97 4.77 -16.91 0.58
C SER A 97 6.22 -17.01 1.07
N ALA A 98 6.99 -15.92 0.99
CA ALA A 98 8.34 -15.87 1.52
C ALA A 98 8.35 -16.03 3.05
N LEU A 99 7.58 -15.19 3.75
CA LEU A 99 7.50 -15.20 5.21
C LEU A 99 7.04 -16.56 5.75
N GLY A 100 6.08 -17.21 5.09
CA GLY A 100 5.54 -18.50 5.53
C GLY A 100 6.59 -19.62 5.55
N PHE A 101 7.47 -19.68 4.54
CA PHE A 101 8.55 -20.68 4.57
C PHE A 101 9.66 -20.29 5.54
N LEU A 102 9.99 -18.99 5.64
CA LEU A 102 11.01 -18.48 6.56
C LEU A 102 10.63 -18.74 8.03
N GLU A 103 9.35 -18.60 8.37
CA GLU A 103 8.82 -18.92 9.71
C GLU A 103 9.02 -20.40 10.05
N ARG A 104 8.73 -21.30 9.11
CA ARG A 104 8.88 -22.74 9.34
C ARG A 104 10.33 -23.20 9.47
N LEU A 105 11.28 -22.38 9.01
CA LEU A 105 12.73 -22.55 9.22
C LEU A 105 13.21 -22.02 10.59
N ASN A 106 12.30 -21.56 11.45
CA ASN A 106 12.58 -20.99 12.77
C ASN A 106 13.56 -19.81 12.73
N LEU A 107 13.44 -18.95 11.72
CA LEU A 107 14.27 -17.74 11.57
C LEU A 107 13.81 -16.57 12.44
N PHE A 108 12.60 -16.64 13.00
CA PHE A 108 12.01 -15.58 13.80
C PHE A 108 11.83 -16.06 15.24
N ASN A 109 12.08 -15.16 16.20
CA ASN A 109 11.85 -15.39 17.62
C ASN A 109 10.73 -14.48 18.14
N THR A 110 9.58 -14.54 17.47
CA THR A 110 8.45 -13.65 17.73
C THR A 110 7.37 -14.34 18.55
N MET A 111 6.67 -13.56 19.39
CA MET A 111 5.55 -14.04 20.21
C MET A 111 4.28 -14.30 19.39
N LEU A 112 4.16 -13.64 18.23
CA LEU A 112 3.01 -13.72 17.32
C LEU A 112 3.42 -14.40 16.01
N PRO A 113 2.46 -14.93 15.23
CA PRO A 113 2.73 -15.40 13.87
C PRO A 113 3.35 -14.29 13.03
N VAL A 114 4.36 -14.61 12.22
CA VAL A 114 5.16 -13.62 11.46
C VAL A 114 4.29 -12.82 10.50
N ALA A 115 3.17 -13.39 10.04
CA ALA A 115 2.18 -12.67 9.23
C ALA A 115 1.60 -11.44 9.95
N ILE A 116 1.31 -11.55 11.26
CA ILE A 116 0.79 -10.45 12.07
C ILE A 116 1.88 -9.41 12.32
N ASP A 117 3.10 -9.87 12.58
CA ASP A 117 4.26 -8.98 12.79
C ASP A 117 4.58 -8.17 11.54
N PHE A 118 4.48 -8.78 10.36
CA PHE A 118 4.58 -8.06 9.10
C PHE A 118 3.48 -7.03 8.92
N LEU A 119 2.21 -7.35 9.22
CA LEU A 119 1.11 -6.36 9.11
C LEU A 119 1.31 -5.17 10.05
N ILE A 120 1.80 -5.43 11.26
CA ILE A 120 2.18 -4.39 12.23
C ILE A 120 3.30 -3.52 11.66
N ASN A 121 4.39 -4.13 11.18
CA ASN A 121 5.52 -3.41 10.60
C ASN A 121 5.09 -2.62 9.36
N LEU A 122 4.19 -3.18 8.54
CA LEU A 122 3.62 -2.51 7.38
C LEU A 122 2.85 -1.25 7.80
N GLY A 123 1.99 -1.32 8.81
CA GLY A 123 1.31 -0.14 9.35
C GLY A 123 2.28 0.93 9.86
N LEU A 124 3.31 0.50 10.61
CA LEU A 124 4.33 1.39 11.16
C LEU A 124 5.18 2.07 10.10
N VAL A 125 5.48 1.39 8.99
CA VAL A 125 6.25 1.95 7.86
C VAL A 125 5.36 2.83 6.97
N THR A 126 4.12 2.41 6.75
CA THR A 126 3.19 3.09 5.84
C THR A 126 2.89 4.52 6.31
N ILE A 127 2.68 4.72 7.61
CA ILE A 127 2.37 6.05 8.15
C ILE A 127 3.46 7.09 7.82
N PRO A 128 4.73 6.91 8.24
CA PRO A 128 5.80 7.86 7.92
C PRO A 128 6.09 7.90 6.42
N TYR A 129 6.01 6.78 5.71
CA TYR A 129 6.20 6.75 4.26
C TYR A 129 5.18 7.64 3.53
N SER A 130 3.89 7.48 3.82
CA SER A 130 2.81 8.26 3.20
C SER A 130 2.93 9.75 3.52
N ILE A 131 3.34 10.10 4.75
CA ILE A 131 3.61 11.50 5.12
C ILE A 131 4.79 12.06 4.30
N CYS A 132 5.91 11.34 4.24
CA CYS A 132 7.09 11.78 3.47
C CYS A 132 6.77 11.91 1.98
N TYR A 133 6.04 10.95 1.41
CA TYR A 133 5.62 10.98 0.01
C TYR A 133 4.66 12.15 -0.27
N ALA A 134 3.69 12.38 0.61
CA ALA A 134 2.76 13.50 0.51
C ALA A 134 3.48 14.87 0.56
N LEU A 135 4.44 15.02 1.47
CA LEU A 135 5.27 16.22 1.56
C LEU A 135 6.11 16.42 0.30
N PHE A 136 6.75 15.36 -0.21
CA PHE A 136 7.51 15.40 -1.45
C PHE A 136 6.67 15.86 -2.64
N LEU A 137 5.44 15.34 -2.79
CA LEU A 137 4.52 15.76 -3.84
C LEU A 137 4.09 17.22 -3.68
N THR A 138 3.82 17.64 -2.44
CA THR A 138 3.46 19.03 -2.12
C THR A 138 4.59 20.00 -2.47
N ILE A 139 5.85 19.65 -2.19
CA ILE A 139 7.02 20.46 -2.57
C ILE A 139 7.13 20.59 -4.10
N ARG A 140 6.80 19.52 -4.84
CA ARG A 140 6.81 19.55 -6.32
C ARG A 140 5.63 20.32 -6.91
N LYS A 141 4.49 20.35 -6.22
CA LYS A 141 3.26 21.02 -6.65
C LYS A 141 2.79 21.99 -5.56
N PRO A 142 3.43 23.17 -5.41
CA PRO A 142 3.13 24.11 -4.34
C PRO A 142 1.67 24.61 -4.35
N MET A 143 0.98 24.55 -5.50
CA MET A 143 -0.46 24.81 -5.62
C MET A 143 -1.32 23.99 -4.63
N VAL A 144 -0.86 22.80 -4.22
CA VAL A 144 -1.54 21.96 -3.22
C VAL A 144 -1.68 22.71 -1.89
N ILE A 145 -0.67 23.50 -1.50
CA ILE A 145 -0.69 24.27 -0.25
C ILE A 145 -1.79 25.34 -0.31
N GLU A 146 -1.87 26.08 -1.41
CA GLU A 146 -2.89 27.12 -1.60
C GLU A 146 -4.30 26.53 -1.54
N ARG A 147 -4.54 25.44 -2.28
CA ARG A 147 -5.83 24.73 -2.28
C ARG A 147 -6.16 24.12 -0.93
N PHE A 148 -5.17 23.63 -0.18
CA PHE A 148 -5.38 23.10 1.15
C PHE A 148 -5.88 24.17 2.13
N PHE A 149 -5.29 25.37 2.07
CA PHE A 149 -5.78 26.49 2.88
C PHE A 149 -7.18 26.97 2.44
N ASP A 150 -7.51 26.89 1.15
CA ASP A 150 -8.86 27.16 0.66
C ASP A 150 -9.88 26.14 1.19
N GLU A 151 -9.51 24.85 1.19
CA GLU A 151 -10.34 23.77 1.75
C GLU A 151 -10.54 23.94 3.27
N ILE A 152 -9.49 24.26 4.03
CA ILE A 152 -9.60 24.51 5.48
C ILE A 152 -10.60 25.63 5.77
N LYS A 153 -10.63 26.69 4.95
CA LYS A 153 -11.51 27.85 5.15
C LYS A 153 -12.99 27.57 4.86
N ARG A 154 -13.33 26.43 4.25
CA ARG A 154 -14.73 26.06 4.01
C ARG A 154 -15.47 25.87 5.33
N LEU A 155 -16.70 26.38 5.41
CA LEU A 155 -17.52 26.35 6.63
C LEU A 155 -17.71 24.92 7.16
N GLU A 156 -17.94 23.95 6.27
CA GLU A 156 -18.10 22.53 6.63
C GLU A 156 -16.83 21.95 7.28
N ASN A 157 -15.66 22.27 6.75
CA ASN A 157 -14.37 21.81 7.27
C ASN A 157 -14.01 22.50 8.58
N LEU A 158 -14.25 23.81 8.70
CA LEU A 158 -14.11 24.54 9.97
C LEU A 158 -15.02 23.96 11.06
N PHE A 159 -16.26 23.61 10.70
CA PHE A 159 -17.20 22.98 11.63
C PHE A 159 -16.72 21.59 12.07
N MET A 160 -16.20 20.76 11.15
CA MET A 160 -15.61 19.46 11.49
C MET A 160 -14.40 19.59 12.41
N ILE A 161 -13.51 20.56 12.13
CA ILE A 161 -12.34 20.84 13.00
C ILE A 161 -12.82 21.28 14.38
N PHE A 162 -13.78 22.20 14.47
CA PHE A 162 -14.35 22.64 15.74
C PHE A 162 -14.97 21.48 16.54
N LEU A 163 -15.78 20.64 15.90
CA LEU A 163 -16.42 19.48 16.54
C LEU A 163 -15.37 18.48 17.04
N SER A 164 -14.34 18.21 16.24
CA SER A 164 -13.22 17.34 16.65
C SER A 164 -12.43 17.91 17.84
N GLY A 165 -12.30 19.25 17.92
CA GLY A 165 -11.70 19.95 19.05
C GLY A 165 -12.54 19.83 20.32
N ALA A 166 -13.86 19.99 20.20
CA ALA A 166 -14.79 19.81 21.33
C ALA A 166 -14.73 18.38 21.89
N ILE A 167 -14.70 17.37 21.02
CA ILE A 167 -14.53 15.95 21.42
C ILE A 167 -13.19 15.76 22.13
N SER A 168 -12.10 16.35 21.60
CA SER A 168 -10.77 16.21 22.19
C SER A 168 -10.67 16.85 23.58
N ILE A 169 -11.29 18.01 23.78
CA ILE A 169 -11.36 18.68 25.09
C ILE A 169 -12.19 17.84 26.08
N PHE A 170 -13.32 17.29 25.64
CA PHE A 170 -14.14 16.41 26.47
C PHE A 170 -13.35 15.17 26.93
N LEU A 171 -12.64 14.51 26.01
CA LEU A 171 -11.80 13.34 26.34
C LEU A 171 -10.64 13.69 27.29
N ALA A 172 -10.02 14.85 27.10
CA ALA A 172 -9.00 15.34 28.02
C ALA A 172 -9.58 15.58 29.43
N ALA A 173 -10.79 16.12 29.53
CA ALA A 173 -11.45 16.41 30.81
C ALA A 173 -11.79 15.14 31.61
N ILE A 174 -12.09 14.02 30.94
CA ILE A 174 -12.38 12.73 31.60
C ILE A 174 -11.12 11.87 31.86
N GLY A 175 -9.92 12.41 31.63
CA GLY A 175 -8.65 11.77 32.00
C GLY A 175 -7.77 11.27 30.85
N PHE A 176 -8.05 11.64 29.59
CA PHE A 176 -7.24 11.25 28.43
C PHE A 176 -6.60 12.46 27.72
N PRO A 177 -5.64 13.17 28.36
CA PRO A 177 -5.06 14.40 27.82
C PRO A 177 -4.27 14.18 26.52
N ILE A 178 -3.80 12.95 26.24
CA ILE A 178 -3.08 12.63 24.99
C ILE A 178 -3.92 12.87 23.73
N PHE A 179 -5.25 12.88 23.85
CA PHE A 179 -6.15 13.10 22.71
C PHE A 179 -6.42 14.57 22.40
N LEU A 180 -5.93 15.53 23.21
CA LEU A 180 -6.27 16.96 23.08
C LEU A 180 -6.07 17.51 21.66
N PHE A 181 -5.03 17.05 20.96
CA PHE A 181 -4.74 17.45 19.58
C PHE A 181 -4.98 16.34 18.56
N PHE A 182 -5.29 15.12 19.01
CA PHE A 182 -5.32 13.93 18.15
C PHE A 182 -6.43 14.02 17.10
N PHE A 183 -7.67 14.30 17.49
CA PHE A 183 -8.79 14.34 16.53
C PHE A 183 -8.72 15.53 15.57
N PRO A 184 -8.44 16.78 16.01
CA PRO A 184 -8.21 17.90 15.11
C PRO A 184 -7.09 17.63 14.12
N PHE A 185 -6.00 17.01 14.59
CA PHE A 185 -4.90 16.61 13.72
C PHE A 185 -5.35 15.61 12.64
N LEU A 186 -6.12 14.58 13.00
CA LEU A 186 -6.64 13.61 12.02
C LEU A 186 -7.58 14.25 10.99
N VAL A 187 -8.45 15.18 11.40
CA VAL A 187 -9.33 15.91 10.47
C VAL A 187 -8.50 16.76 9.50
N ILE A 188 -7.53 17.53 10.01
CA ILE A 188 -6.64 18.35 9.19
C ILE A 188 -5.84 17.48 8.21
N LEU A 189 -5.32 16.35 8.69
CA LEU A 189 -4.59 15.38 7.88
C LEU A 189 -5.46 14.80 6.76
N THR A 190 -6.73 14.50 7.06
CA THR A 190 -7.71 14.00 6.07
C THR A 190 -7.98 15.05 4.99
N ILE A 191 -8.20 16.31 5.38
CA ILE A 191 -8.37 17.43 4.43
C ILE A 191 -7.13 17.59 3.56
N PHE A 192 -5.93 17.48 4.15
CA PHE A 192 -4.67 17.56 3.43
C PHE A 192 -4.52 16.44 2.39
N PHE A 193 -4.72 15.17 2.78
CA PHE A 193 -4.65 14.05 1.85
C PHE A 193 -5.70 14.16 0.75
N LYS A 194 -6.93 14.61 1.07
CA LYS A 194 -7.97 14.79 0.05
C LYS A 194 -7.61 15.89 -0.96
N THR A 195 -7.02 16.98 -0.50
CA THR A 195 -6.52 18.06 -1.37
C THR A 195 -5.38 17.57 -2.26
N LEU A 196 -4.46 16.78 -1.68
CA LEU A 196 -3.34 16.21 -2.40
C LEU A 196 -3.83 15.23 -3.48
N GLU A 197 -4.83 14.42 -3.16
CA GLU A 197 -5.46 13.51 -4.11
C GLU A 197 -6.00 14.26 -5.33
N THR A 198 -6.83 15.29 -5.13
CA THR A 198 -7.51 15.99 -6.22
C THR A 198 -6.61 16.92 -7.03
N HIS A 199 -5.57 17.49 -6.41
CA HIS A 199 -4.73 18.50 -7.05
C HIS A 199 -3.31 18.04 -7.39
N ALA A 200 -2.81 16.99 -6.74
CA ALA A 200 -1.47 16.46 -6.98
C ALA A 200 -1.46 15.11 -7.69
N LEU A 201 -2.46 14.26 -7.44
CA LEU A 201 -2.52 12.89 -7.97
C LEU A 201 -3.45 12.73 -9.17
N GLU A 202 -4.30 13.70 -9.48
CA GLU A 202 -5.02 13.72 -10.74
C GLU A 202 -4.16 14.27 -11.88
N LYS A 203 -4.19 13.60 -13.03
CA LYS A 203 -3.51 14.03 -14.26
C LYS A 203 -4.37 13.78 -15.50
N GLU A 204 -4.26 14.67 -16.47
CA GLU A 204 -4.81 14.44 -17.80
C GLU A 204 -3.88 13.55 -18.62
N VAL A 205 -4.42 12.47 -19.16
CA VAL A 205 -3.70 11.49 -19.96
C VAL A 205 -4.39 11.33 -21.31
N SER A 206 -3.60 11.19 -22.38
CA SER A 206 -4.17 10.92 -23.69
C SER A 206 -4.64 9.49 -23.80
N ILE A 207 -5.70 9.25 -24.56
CA ILE A 207 -6.36 7.94 -24.65
C ILE A 207 -5.42 6.82 -25.13
N GLU A 208 -4.37 7.11 -25.91
CA GLU A 208 -3.37 6.10 -26.30
C GLU A 208 -2.49 5.63 -25.15
N GLN A 209 -2.33 6.46 -24.13
CA GLN A 209 -1.49 6.19 -22.97
C GLN A 209 -2.24 5.44 -21.87
N LEU A 210 -3.56 5.23 -22.04
CA LEU A 210 -4.38 4.51 -21.09
C LEU A 210 -4.00 3.04 -21.01
N ARG A 211 -4.01 2.54 -19.79
CA ARG A 211 -3.66 1.17 -19.43
C ARG A 211 -4.79 0.54 -18.63
N GLU A 212 -4.82 -0.79 -18.68
CA GLU A 212 -5.75 -1.57 -17.87
C GLU A 212 -5.50 -1.26 -16.39
N GLY A 213 -6.56 -0.96 -15.65
CA GLY A 213 -6.47 -0.58 -14.23
C GLY A 213 -6.32 0.91 -13.96
N ASP A 214 -6.19 1.78 -14.99
CA ASP A 214 -6.18 3.24 -14.79
C ASP A 214 -7.48 3.71 -14.12
N LEU A 215 -7.37 4.46 -13.02
CA LEU A 215 -8.54 4.94 -12.25
C LEU A 215 -9.07 6.25 -12.85
N LEU A 216 -10.35 6.30 -13.20
CA LEU A 216 -11.00 7.54 -13.63
C LEU A 216 -11.10 8.55 -12.47
N ALA A 217 -10.70 9.79 -12.73
CA ALA A 217 -10.85 10.90 -11.77
C ALA A 217 -12.19 11.64 -11.92
N GLU A 218 -12.84 11.53 -13.08
CA GLU A 218 -14.13 12.14 -13.38
C GLU A 218 -14.95 11.27 -14.34
N ASP A 219 -16.27 11.50 -14.38
CA ASP A 219 -17.15 10.82 -15.34
C ASP A 219 -16.79 11.24 -16.77
N VAL A 220 -16.69 10.27 -17.69
CA VAL A 220 -16.48 10.56 -19.11
C VAL A 220 -17.83 10.90 -19.74
N ILE A 221 -18.06 12.18 -20.02
CA ILE A 221 -19.31 12.70 -20.58
C ILE A 221 -19.08 13.19 -22.01
N ILE A 222 -19.89 12.68 -22.95
CA ILE A 222 -19.90 13.12 -24.36
C ILE A 222 -21.34 13.45 -24.73
N ASP A 223 -21.57 14.61 -25.36
CA ASP A 223 -22.90 15.08 -25.78
C ASP A 223 -23.96 15.02 -24.65
N ASN A 224 -23.59 15.44 -23.43
CA ASN A 224 -24.40 15.37 -22.20
C ASN A 224 -24.83 13.94 -21.77
N LYS A 225 -24.18 12.90 -22.30
CA LYS A 225 -24.39 11.51 -21.88
C LYS A 225 -23.13 10.97 -21.21
N THR A 226 -23.30 10.38 -20.04
CA THR A 226 -22.23 9.64 -19.36
C THR A 226 -21.93 8.36 -20.13
N ILE A 227 -20.73 8.27 -20.68
CA ILE A 227 -20.22 7.10 -21.40
C ILE A 227 -19.65 6.10 -20.40
N ILE A 228 -18.84 6.59 -19.46
CA ILE A 228 -18.27 5.80 -18.37
C ILE A 228 -18.40 6.61 -17.09
N ALA A 229 -19.12 6.07 -16.11
CA ALA A 229 -19.19 6.67 -14.80
C ALA A 229 -18.01 6.18 -13.93
N MET A 230 -17.49 7.03 -13.06
CA MET A 230 -16.40 6.67 -12.14
C MET A 230 -16.72 5.43 -11.31
N LYS A 231 -18.00 5.27 -10.91
CA LYS A 231 -18.46 4.10 -10.15
C LYS A 231 -18.26 2.78 -10.90
N ASP A 232 -18.35 2.81 -12.23
CA ASP A 232 -18.27 1.63 -13.10
C ASP A 232 -16.80 1.27 -13.40
N ALA A 233 -15.88 2.20 -13.17
CA ALA A 233 -14.42 2.01 -13.28
C ALA A 233 -13.72 2.15 -11.93
N ARG A 234 -14.41 1.83 -10.82
CA ARG A 234 -13.88 1.99 -9.46
C ARG A 234 -12.61 1.16 -9.21
N LEU A 235 -12.49 0.01 -9.88
CA LEU A 235 -11.33 -0.88 -9.80
C LEU A 235 -10.31 -0.61 -10.92
N GLY A 236 -10.51 0.46 -11.68
CA GLY A 236 -9.74 0.81 -12.87
C GLY A 236 -10.49 0.51 -14.16
N LEU A 237 -9.99 1.07 -15.26
CA LEU A 237 -10.54 0.87 -16.60
C LEU A 237 -10.27 -0.56 -17.09
N GLU A 238 -11.33 -1.21 -17.55
CA GLU A 238 -11.24 -2.50 -18.25
C GLU A 238 -10.77 -2.32 -19.70
N ILE A 239 -10.20 -3.37 -20.29
CA ILE A 239 -9.72 -3.35 -21.68
C ILE A 239 -10.85 -2.94 -22.65
N GLU A 240 -12.07 -3.44 -22.46
CA GLU A 240 -13.24 -3.12 -23.28
C GLU A 240 -13.58 -1.62 -23.23
N GLN A 241 -13.48 -1.02 -22.04
CA GLN A 241 -13.70 0.41 -21.82
C GLN A 241 -12.61 1.24 -22.52
N ILE A 242 -11.35 0.82 -22.44
CA ILE A 242 -10.23 1.50 -23.12
C ILE A 242 -10.39 1.44 -24.64
N GLU A 243 -10.81 0.30 -25.19
CA GLU A 243 -11.09 0.17 -26.63
C GLU A 243 -12.23 1.08 -27.08
N MET A 244 -13.28 1.20 -26.28
CA MET A 244 -14.36 2.16 -26.53
C MET A 244 -13.86 3.60 -26.54
N LEU A 245 -13.03 4.00 -25.56
CA LEU A 245 -12.43 5.34 -25.52
C LEU A 245 -11.54 5.60 -26.74
N LYS A 246 -10.76 4.60 -27.18
CA LYS A 246 -9.94 4.69 -28.40
C LYS A 246 -10.78 4.90 -29.66
N LYS A 247 -11.94 4.26 -29.79
CA LYS A 247 -12.88 4.51 -30.89
C LYS A 247 -13.42 5.94 -30.86
N LEU A 248 -13.82 6.42 -29.69
CA LEU A 248 -14.30 7.80 -29.52
C LEU A 248 -13.23 8.84 -29.85
N LYS A 249 -11.96 8.53 -29.60
CA LYS A 249 -10.85 9.36 -30.06
C LYS A 249 -10.71 9.39 -31.58
N GLN A 250 -10.82 8.24 -32.24
CA GLN A 250 -10.80 8.17 -33.70
C GLN A 250 -11.95 8.97 -34.34
N GLU A 251 -13.09 9.05 -33.67
CA GLU A 251 -14.23 9.88 -34.06
C GLU A 251 -14.03 11.38 -33.75
N GLY A 252 -12.92 11.77 -33.14
CA GLY A 252 -12.60 13.17 -32.79
C GLY A 252 -13.41 13.72 -31.62
N LYS A 253 -14.09 12.87 -30.85
CA LYS A 253 -15.00 13.28 -29.76
C LYS A 253 -14.29 13.50 -28.43
N LEU A 254 -13.13 12.88 -28.24
CA LEU A 254 -12.40 12.89 -26.97
C LEU A 254 -10.91 12.65 -27.23
N GLU A 255 -10.02 13.47 -26.67
CA GLU A 255 -8.56 13.30 -26.85
C GLU A 255 -7.84 12.84 -25.57
N LYS A 256 -8.33 13.32 -24.43
CA LYS A 256 -7.75 13.13 -23.11
C LYS A 256 -8.84 12.89 -22.10
N ILE A 257 -8.48 12.18 -21.04
CA ILE A 257 -9.31 12.00 -19.86
C ILE A 257 -8.47 12.25 -18.61
N LYS A 258 -9.14 12.54 -17.51
CA LYS A 258 -8.49 12.70 -16.21
C LYS A 258 -8.46 11.37 -15.48
N ILE A 259 -7.26 10.93 -15.11
CA ILE A 259 -7.06 9.75 -14.29
C ILE A 259 -6.45 10.11 -12.94
N LYS A 260 -6.71 9.28 -11.95
CA LYS A 260 -6.20 9.39 -10.59
C LYS A 260 -5.03 8.44 -10.41
N GLU A 261 -3.86 8.97 -10.08
CA GLU A 261 -2.72 8.16 -9.65
C GLU A 261 -2.87 7.76 -8.17
N GLY A 262 -2.56 6.51 -7.86
CA GLY A 262 -2.45 6.04 -6.48
C GLY A 262 -1.17 6.55 -5.80
N MET A 263 -1.16 6.46 -4.46
CA MET A 263 0.12 6.50 -3.75
C MET A 263 0.90 5.23 -4.06
N LYS A 264 2.21 5.39 -4.29
CA LYS A 264 3.10 4.34 -4.73
C LYS A 264 3.50 3.49 -3.53
N PHE A 265 2.93 2.30 -3.38
CA PHE A 265 2.95 1.56 -2.12
C PHE A 265 4.07 0.51 -2.02
N ALA A 266 4.67 0.09 -3.13
CA ALA A 266 5.68 -0.96 -3.15
C ALA A 266 6.92 -0.67 -2.27
N PRO A 267 7.42 0.58 -2.15
CA PRO A 267 8.50 0.89 -1.23
C PRO A 267 8.16 0.61 0.24
N ALA A 268 6.92 0.87 0.66
CA ALA A 268 6.48 0.60 2.03
C ALA A 268 6.41 -0.93 2.29
N LEU A 269 5.91 -1.71 1.32
CA LEU A 269 5.92 -3.17 1.37
C LEU A 269 7.34 -3.73 1.51
N GLY A 270 8.28 -3.23 0.70
CA GLY A 270 9.68 -3.64 0.73
C GLY A 270 10.37 -3.31 2.05
N LEU A 271 10.17 -2.11 2.57
CA LEU A 271 10.70 -1.69 3.87
C LEU A 271 10.11 -2.51 5.02
N ALA A 272 8.80 -2.77 5.01
CA ALA A 272 8.15 -3.63 6.00
C ALA A 272 8.71 -5.04 5.99
N PHE A 273 8.97 -5.62 4.80
CA PHE A 273 9.58 -6.94 4.67
C PHE A 273 10.99 -6.96 5.26
N ILE A 274 11.83 -5.96 4.94
CA ILE A 274 13.18 -5.84 5.50
C ILE A 274 13.13 -5.74 7.02
N LEU A 275 12.22 -4.92 7.57
CA LEU A 275 12.06 -4.82 9.02
C LEU A 275 11.67 -6.16 9.63
N THR A 276 10.68 -6.85 9.07
CA THR A 276 10.26 -8.16 9.56
C THR A 276 11.39 -9.20 9.50
N VAL A 277 12.18 -9.22 8.43
CA VAL A 277 13.25 -10.22 8.24
C VAL A 277 14.47 -10.00 9.14
N TYR A 278 14.84 -8.75 9.42
CA TYR A 278 16.08 -8.43 10.12
C TYR A 278 15.90 -7.99 11.58
N PHE A 279 14.69 -7.62 11.99
CA PHE A 279 14.40 -7.23 13.36
C PHE A 279 13.59 -8.34 14.02
N ASP A 280 14.29 -9.21 14.76
CA ASP A 280 13.74 -10.39 15.43
C ASP A 280 12.65 -10.07 16.46
N GLU A 281 12.68 -8.86 17.03
CA GLU A 281 11.59 -8.34 17.85
C GLU A 281 10.69 -7.46 16.99
N THR A 282 9.37 -7.63 17.13
CA THR A 282 8.46 -6.61 16.59
C THR A 282 8.84 -5.26 17.18
N LEU A 283 8.80 -4.22 16.33
CA LEU A 283 8.98 -2.84 16.79
C LEU A 283 8.00 -2.51 17.92
N ILE A 284 6.82 -3.15 17.93
CA ILE A 284 5.85 -3.08 19.02
C ILE A 284 6.38 -3.74 20.30
N THR A 285 6.98 -4.93 20.29
CA THR A 285 7.58 -5.52 21.50
C THR A 285 8.70 -4.65 22.05
N SER A 286 9.52 -4.05 21.19
CA SER A 286 10.55 -3.11 21.63
C SER A 286 9.95 -1.80 22.17
N LEU A 287 8.90 -1.25 21.52
CA LEU A 287 8.15 -0.08 22.01
C LEU A 287 7.42 -0.37 23.32
N LEU A 288 6.81 -1.55 23.47
CA LEU A 288 6.15 -1.98 24.70
C LEU A 288 7.16 -2.19 25.82
N LYS A 289 8.37 -2.71 25.54
CA LYS A 289 9.46 -2.76 26.53
C LYS A 289 9.92 -1.35 26.96
N ILE A 290 9.90 -0.38 26.04
CA ILE A 290 10.25 1.02 26.34
C ILE A 290 9.14 1.71 27.16
N ILE A 291 7.87 1.48 26.82
CA ILE A 291 6.70 2.14 27.45
C ILE A 291 6.31 1.45 28.77
N PHE A 292 6.45 0.13 28.84
CA PHE A 292 6.14 -0.72 30.00
C PHE A 292 7.35 -1.58 30.39
N PRO A 293 8.44 -0.97 30.90
CA PRO A 293 9.66 -1.70 31.26
C PRO A 293 9.46 -2.74 32.39
N SER A 294 8.34 -2.68 33.10
CA SER A 294 7.96 -3.63 34.17
C SER A 294 7.23 -4.88 33.68
N ILE A 295 6.81 -4.93 32.41
CA ILE A 295 6.19 -6.12 31.83
C ILE A 295 7.29 -6.90 31.12
N SER A 296 7.81 -7.95 31.77
CA SER A 296 8.63 -8.95 31.09
C SER A 296 7.74 -9.73 30.12
N LEU A 297 7.70 -9.27 28.87
CA LEU A 297 7.25 -10.06 27.71
C LEU A 297 8.40 -10.94 27.24
#